data_AF-A0A3C0KBV3-F1
#
_entry.id   AF-A0A3C0KBV3-F1
#
_cell.length_a   1.000
_cell.length_b   1.000
_cell.length_c   1.000
_cell.angle_alpha   90.00
_cell.angle_beta   90.00
_cell.angle_gamma   90.00
#
_symmetry.space_group_name_H-M   'P 1'
#
loop_
_entity.id
_entity.type
_entity.pdbx_description
1 polymer ?
#
loop_
_entity_poly.entity_id
_entity_poly.type
_entity_poly.pdbx_seq_one_letter_code
_entity_poly.pdbx_strand_id
1 'polypeptide(L)' 'MLNSLDDRDGLIWLDGELLPWREARLHVLTHAL' A
#
# COMPACT_ATOMS: atom_id res chain seq x y z
N MET A 1 -18.03 -4.20 -9.74
CA MET A 1 -17.84 -4.24 -8.28
C MET A 1 -16.73 -3.26 -7.95
N LEU A 2 -16.82 -2.52 -6.84
CA LEU A 2 -15.72 -1.70 -6.37
C LEU A 2 -14.64 -2.64 -5.81
N ASN A 3 -13.45 -2.62 -6.39
CA ASN A 3 -12.30 -3.34 -5.84
C ASN A 3 -11.90 -2.69 -4.51
N SER A 4 -11.35 -3.50 -3.60
CA SER A 4 -10.85 -3.03 -2.32
C SER A 4 -9.73 -1.99 -2.49
N LEU A 5 -9.45 -1.20 -1.45
CA LEU A 5 -8.38 -0.20 -1.51
C LEU A 5 -6.99 -0.84 -1.61
N ASP A 6 -6.79 -2.05 -1.10
CA ASP A 6 -5.53 -2.80 -1.15
C ASP A 6 -5.33 -3.57 -2.47
N ASP A 7 -6.41 -3.89 -3.18
CA ASP A 7 -6.37 -4.64 -4.45
C ASP A 7 -6.54 -3.73 -5.68
N ARG A 8 -5.51 -2.91 -5.95
CA ARG A 8 -5.42 -2.06 -7.15
C ARG A 8 -4.11 -2.25 -7.92
N ASP A 9 -4.17 -2.12 -9.24
CA ASP A 9 -2.96 -2.06 -10.06
C ASP A 9 -2.36 -0.64 -10.03
N GLY A 10 -1.03 -0.54 -10.14
CA GLY A 10 -0.30 0.73 -10.16
C GLY A 10 0.82 0.81 -9.13
N LEU A 11 1.33 2.02 -8.95
CA LEU A 11 2.44 2.33 -8.04
C LEU A 11 1.98 3.27 -6.93
N ILE A 12 2.55 3.10 -5.74
CA ILE A 12 2.44 4.05 -4.63
C ILE A 12 3.83 4.53 -4.24
N TRP A 13 3.94 5.79 -3.85
CA TRP A 13 5.19 6.33 -3.33
C TRP A 13 5.24 6.09 -1.82
N LEU A 14 6.28 5.39 -1.36
CA LEU A 14 6.51 5.06 0.04
C LEU A 14 8.01 5.13 0.33
N ASP A 15 8.38 5.86 1.38
CA ASP A 15 9.76 5.98 1.89
C ASP A 15 10.83 6.35 0.84
N GLY A 16 10.45 7.17 -0.14
CA GLY A 16 11.36 7.64 -1.19
C GLY A 16 11.30 6.84 -2.50
N GLU A 17 10.57 5.73 -2.55
CA GLU A 17 10.54 4.81 -3.68
C GLU A 17 9.13 4.60 -4.24
N LEU A 18 9.04 4.20 -5.52
CA LEU A 18 7.78 3.78 -6.14
C LEU A 18 7.65 2.26 -6.06
N LEU A 19 6.67 1.78 -5.30
CA LEU A 19 6.41 0.35 -5.08
C LEU A 19 5.11 -0.07 -5.77
N PRO A 20 5.00 -1.33 -6.24
CA PRO A 20 3.72 -1.91 -6.62
C PRO A 20 2.70 -1.75 -5.48
N TRP A 21 1.48 -1.34 -5.81
CA TRP A 21 0.45 -1.03 -4.81
C TRP A 21 0.23 -2.15 -3.77
N ARG A 22 0.36 -3.42 -4.20
CA ARG A 22 0.19 -4.63 -3.35
C ARG A 22 1.31 -4.83 -2.35
N GLU A 23 2.48 -4.26 -2.60
CA GLU A 23 3.70 -4.45 -1.83
C GLU A 23 3.87 -3.36 -0.76
N ALA A 24 3.18 -2.22 -0.91
CA ALA A 24 3.16 -1.14 0.06
C ALA A 24 2.38 -1.51 1.33
N ARG A 25 2.99 -2.33 2.17
CA ARG A 25 2.42 -2.87 3.41
C ARG A 25 3.15 -2.32 4.62
N LEU A 26 2.39 -2.09 5.68
CA LEU A 26 2.91 -1.75 7.00
C LEU A 26 2.60 -2.89 7.98
N HIS A 27 3.40 -2.99 9.04
CA HIS A 27 3.14 -3.95 10.10
C HIS A 27 1.90 -3.54 10.91
N VAL A 28 1.16 -4.52 11.43
CA VAL A 28 -0.05 -4.29 12.24
C VAL A 28 0.22 -3.55 13.56
N LEU A 29 1.47 -3.51 14.02
CA LEU A 29 1.90 -2.77 15.22
C LEU A 29 2.50 -1.40 14.88
N THR A 30 2.08 -0.80 13.76
CA THR A 30 2.48 0.58 13.44
C THR A 30 1.79 1.55 14.39
N HIS A 31 2.55 2.42 15.05
CA HIS A 31 2.02 3.32 16.07
C HIS A 31 0.84 4.21 15.59
N ALA A 32 0.82 4.56 14.30
CA ALA A 32 -0.20 5.41 13.70
C ALA A 32 -1.39 4.64 13.09
N LEU A 33 -1.48 3.32 13.33
CA LEU A 33 -2.60 2.49 12.83
C LEU A 33 -3.94 2.87 13.47
#